data_AF-A0AAX6G3Y7-F1
#
_entry.id   AF-A0AAX6G3Y7-F1
#
_cell.length_a   1.000
_cell.length_b   1.000
_cell.length_c   1.000
_cell.angle_alpha   90.00
_cell.angle_beta   90.00
_cell.angle_gamma   90.00
#
_symmetry.space_group_name_H-M   'P 1'
#
loop_
_entity.id
_entity.type
_entity.pdbx_description
1 polymer ?
#
loop_
_entity_poly.entity_id
_entity_poly.type
_entity_poly.pdbx_seq_one_letter_code
_entity_poly.pdbx_strand_id
1 'polypeptide(L)'
;MVFATLADFQHLLQYRTIKFSDFVDVEFGEKASALMPGCCVVVLNEGSQNADTILTNASTIAIICWKGKNNMSIMVSQLDGQELLERLYARFGKHPVRDENENANPDTDVVENAEDGVGGSEVASQGTVSPGEKEIGGNSKIIP
;
A
#
# COMPACT_ATOMS: atom_id res chain seq x y z
N MET A 1 22.86 4.27 12.72
CA MET A 1 21.42 4.39 12.45
C MET A 1 21.21 5.65 11.62
N VAL A 2 20.26 5.67 10.71
CA VAL A 2 19.93 6.84 9.86
C VAL A 2 18.41 6.96 9.72
N PHE A 3 17.89 8.16 9.57
CA PHE A 3 16.47 8.42 9.40
C PHE A 3 16.15 8.65 7.92
N ALA A 4 15.14 7.97 7.41
CA ALA A 4 14.69 8.07 6.03
C ALA A 4 13.34 8.80 5.95
N THR A 5 13.11 9.50 4.85
CA THR A 5 11.76 9.97 4.50
C THR A 5 10.83 8.77 4.22
N LEU A 6 9.52 9.00 4.22
CA LEU A 6 8.56 7.95 3.84
C LEU A 6 8.82 7.41 2.43
N ALA A 7 9.15 8.28 1.48
CA ALA A 7 9.42 7.90 0.11
C ALA A 7 10.64 6.98 0.00
N ASP A 8 11.76 7.33 0.65
CA ASP A 8 12.96 6.49 0.66
C ASP A 8 12.74 5.17 1.39
N PHE A 9 11.98 5.19 2.47
CA PHE A 9 11.64 3.97 3.21
C PHE A 9 10.79 3.02 2.36
N GLN A 10 9.81 3.54 1.61
CA GLN A 10 9.00 2.76 0.68
C GLN A 10 9.86 2.19 -0.46
N HIS A 11 10.73 3.01 -1.05
CA HIS A 11 11.66 2.54 -2.08
C HIS A 11 12.55 1.41 -1.57
N LEU A 12 13.12 1.52 -0.37
CA LEU A 12 13.94 0.47 0.24
C LEU A 12 13.20 -0.86 0.32
N LEU A 13 11.93 -0.85 0.73
CA LEU A 13 11.09 -2.05 0.81
C LEU A 13 10.73 -2.61 -0.57
N GLN A 14 10.52 -1.74 -1.56
CA GLN A 14 10.13 -2.14 -2.92
C GLN A 14 11.29 -2.75 -3.70
N TYR A 15 12.46 -2.11 -3.70
CA TYR A 15 13.60 -2.50 -4.54
C TYR A 15 14.62 -3.38 -3.84
N ARG A 16 14.51 -3.52 -2.50
CA ARG A 16 15.41 -4.27 -1.61
C ARG A 16 16.83 -3.71 -1.53
N THR A 17 17.46 -3.40 -2.65
CA THR A 17 18.81 -2.83 -2.78
C THR A 17 18.76 -1.56 -3.61
N ILE A 18 19.27 -0.46 -3.07
CA ILE A 18 19.24 0.88 -3.69
C ILE A 18 20.63 1.51 -3.64
N LYS A 19 21.04 2.19 -4.71
CA LYS A 19 22.29 2.98 -4.71
C LYS A 19 22.09 4.28 -3.97
N PHE A 20 23.13 4.82 -3.34
CA PHE A 20 23.01 6.09 -2.61
C PHE A 20 22.53 7.26 -3.50
N SER A 21 22.85 7.24 -4.80
CA SER A 21 22.41 8.22 -5.78
C SER A 21 20.93 8.12 -6.17
N ASP A 22 20.30 6.97 -5.90
CA ASP A 22 18.95 6.65 -6.38
C ASP A 22 17.90 6.87 -5.27
N PHE A 23 18.32 7.37 -4.10
CA PHE A 23 17.42 7.86 -3.07
C PHE A 23 16.74 9.17 -3.49
N VAL A 24 15.49 9.34 -3.09
CA VAL A 24 14.67 10.53 -3.36
C VAL A 24 15.19 11.71 -2.57
N ASP A 25 15.48 11.51 -1.28
CA ASP A 25 16.15 12.50 -0.47
C ASP A 25 17.68 12.37 -0.63
N VAL A 26 18.26 13.38 -1.30
CA VAL A 26 19.70 13.47 -1.54
C VAL A 26 20.47 13.50 -0.22
N GLU A 27 19.97 14.23 0.79
CA GLU A 27 20.63 14.34 2.10
C GLU A 27 20.62 12.99 2.83
N PHE A 28 19.54 12.22 2.69
CA PHE A 28 19.48 10.84 3.19
C PHE A 28 20.53 9.95 2.51
N GLY A 29 20.63 10.02 1.17
CA GLY A 29 21.62 9.25 0.41
C GLY A 29 23.06 9.58 0.83
N GLU A 30 23.37 10.86 1.03
CA GLU A 30 24.67 11.31 1.55
C GLU A 30 24.95 10.77 2.95
N LYS A 31 24.01 10.95 3.89
CA LYS A 31 24.12 10.43 5.27
C LYS A 31 24.29 8.91 5.29
N ALA A 32 23.52 8.18 4.48
CA ALA A 32 23.61 6.74 4.34
C ALA A 32 24.96 6.30 3.76
N SER A 33 25.50 7.04 2.78
CA SER A 33 26.80 6.76 2.17
C SER A 33 27.96 6.92 3.15
N ALA A 34 27.86 7.89 4.07
CA ALA A 34 28.86 8.21 5.09
C ALA A 34 28.93 7.18 6.23
N LEU A 35 27.94 6.29 6.37
CA LEU A 35 28.00 5.20 7.34
C LEU A 35 29.17 4.25 7.05
N MET A 36 29.72 3.64 8.09
CA MET A 36 30.68 2.54 7.93
C MET A 36 30.00 1.34 7.23
N PRO A 37 30.68 0.64 6.31
CA PRO A 37 30.13 -0.58 5.71
C PRO A 37 29.72 -1.60 6.79
N GLY A 38 28.56 -2.23 6.61
CA GLY A 38 28.03 -3.20 7.57
C GLY A 38 26.55 -3.01 7.89
N CYS A 39 26.10 -3.65 8.98
CA CYS A 39 24.72 -3.55 9.44
C CYS A 39 24.42 -2.14 9.97
N CYS A 40 23.28 -1.60 9.57
CA CYS A 40 22.75 -0.33 10.03
C CYS A 40 21.24 -0.44 10.24
N VAL A 41 20.69 0.49 11.01
CA VAL A 41 19.24 0.59 11.23
C VAL A 41 18.76 1.83 10.50
N VAL A 42 17.72 1.68 9.67
CA VAL A 42 17.01 2.78 9.02
C VAL A 42 15.69 2.97 9.75
N VAL A 43 15.41 4.19 10.19
CA VAL A 43 14.19 4.55 10.92
C VAL A 43 13.35 5.47 10.04
N LEU A 44 12.05 5.22 9.97
CA LEU A 44 11.12 6.11 9.28
C LEU A 44 10.99 7.43 10.04
N ASN A 45 11.28 8.54 9.38
CA ASN A 45 11.08 9.88 9.90
C ASN A 45 9.65 10.36 9.63
N GLU A 46 8.83 10.46 10.67
CA GLU A 46 7.46 10.99 10.58
C GLU A 46 7.43 12.54 10.65
N GLY A 47 8.58 13.23 10.52
CA GLY A 47 8.67 14.68 10.35
C GLY A 47 8.55 15.52 11.62
N SER A 48 8.41 14.89 12.79
CA SER A 48 8.17 15.58 14.07
C SER A 48 9.26 15.39 15.14
N GLN A 49 10.27 14.55 14.89
CA GLN A 49 11.27 14.21 15.91
C GLN A 49 12.67 14.65 15.48
N ASN A 50 13.29 15.51 16.30
CA ASN A 50 14.72 15.80 16.19
C ASN A 50 15.48 14.48 16.37
N ALA A 51 16.51 14.24 15.55
CA ALA A 51 17.33 13.02 15.60
C ALA A 51 17.92 12.73 17.01
N ASP A 52 18.05 13.76 17.84
CA ASP A 52 18.60 13.71 19.20
C ASP A 52 17.56 13.32 20.26
N THR A 53 16.27 13.25 19.93
CA THR A 53 15.20 12.81 20.82
C THR A 53 14.37 11.76 20.12
N ILE A 54 14.94 10.57 19.96
CA ILE A 54 14.15 9.38 19.63
C ILE A 54 13.34 9.05 20.88
N LEU A 55 12.20 9.72 21.06
CA LEU A 55 11.14 9.14 21.85
C LEU A 55 10.60 8.00 21.00
N THR A 56 11.07 6.78 21.26
CA THR A 56 10.59 5.57 20.58
C THR A 56 9.12 5.40 20.94
N ASN A 57 8.25 6.03 20.15
CA ASN A 57 6.83 5.85 20.30
C ASN A 57 6.49 4.41 19.90
N ALA A 58 5.36 3.89 20.40
CA ALA A 58 4.93 2.53 20.09
C ALA A 58 4.73 2.28 18.58
N SER A 59 4.73 3.34 17.77
CA SER A 59 4.57 3.28 16.33
C SER A 59 5.84 3.47 15.51
N THR A 60 7.01 3.59 16.14
CA THR A 60 8.27 3.85 15.42
C THR A 60 8.59 2.66 14.53
N ILE A 61 8.80 2.90 13.24
CA ILE A 61 9.09 1.87 12.25
C ILE A 61 10.57 1.92 11.92
N ALA A 62 11.25 0.78 12.05
CA ALA A 62 12.66 0.65 11.74
C ALA A 62 12.95 -0.70 11.07
N ILE A 63 13.96 -0.72 10.20
CA ILE A 63 14.44 -1.94 9.53
C ILE A 63 15.96 -2.03 9.63
N ILE A 64 16.46 -3.27 9.72
CA ILE A 64 17.89 -3.55 9.62
C ILE A 64 18.26 -3.59 8.13
N CYS A 65 19.31 -2.86 7.77
CA CYS A 65 19.86 -2.80 6.43
C CYS A 65 21.36 -3.12 6.46
N TRP A 66 21.87 -3.68 5.37
CA TRP A 66 23.28 -3.82 5.09
C TRP A 66 23.75 -2.69 4.18
N LYS A 67 24.73 -1.90 4.64
CA LYS A 67 25.39 -0.88 3.85
C LYS A 67 26.58 -1.46 3.10
N GLY A 68 26.53 -1.45 1.77
CA GLY A 68 27.64 -1.76 0.88
C GLY A 68 28.51 -0.55 0.54
N LYS A 69 29.34 -0.68 -0.50
CA LYS A 69 30.24 0.40 -0.94
C LYS A 69 29.49 1.61 -1.51
N ASN A 70 28.47 1.37 -2.34
CA ASN A 70 27.71 2.39 -3.07
C ASN A 70 26.19 2.18 -2.98
N ASN A 71 25.75 1.25 -2.13
CA ASN A 71 24.36 0.84 -2.02
C ASN A 71 24.01 0.46 -0.59
N MET A 72 22.70 0.35 -0.35
CA MET A 72 22.11 -0.18 0.86
C MET A 72 21.09 -1.25 0.50
N SER A 73 21.09 -2.37 1.22
CA SER A 73 20.13 -3.46 1.06
C SER A 73 19.38 -3.71 2.35
N ILE A 74 18.06 -3.89 2.31
CA ILE A 74 17.29 -4.32 3.48
C ILE A 74 17.62 -5.78 3.82
N MET A 75 17.62 -6.11 5.11
CA MET A 75 17.88 -7.46 5.63
C MET A 75 16.60 -8.18 6.10
N VAL A 76 15.43 -7.76 5.62
CA VAL A 76 14.16 -8.45 5.85
C VAL A 76 13.85 -9.43 4.70
N SER A 77 13.00 -10.42 4.95
CA SER A 77 12.54 -11.30 3.87
C SER A 77 11.69 -10.52 2.87
N GLN A 78 11.56 -11.02 1.64
CA GLN A 78 10.75 -10.34 0.63
C GLN A 78 9.28 -10.25 1.05
N LEU A 79 8.75 -11.31 1.67
CA LEU A 79 7.37 -11.35 2.16
C LEU A 79 7.14 -10.32 3.27
N ASP A 80 8.03 -10.28 4.27
CA ASP A 80 7.92 -9.30 5.36
C ASP A 80 8.10 -7.87 4.85
N GLY A 81 8.97 -7.67 3.85
CA GLY A 81 9.16 -6.37 3.20
C GLY A 81 7.90 -5.87 2.50
N GLN A 82 7.18 -6.76 1.81
CA GLN A 82 5.90 -6.44 1.16
C GLN A 82 4.79 -6.18 2.17
N GLU A 83 4.65 -7.02 3.21
CA GLU A 83 3.66 -6.79 4.28
C GLU A 83 3.92 -5.45 4.99
N LEU A 84 5.18 -5.14 5.25
CA LEU A 84 5.56 -3.85 5.83
C LEU A 84 5.23 -2.69 4.89
N LEU A 85 5.46 -2.84 3.58
CA LEU A 85 5.13 -1.84 2.58
C LEU A 85 3.61 -1.59 2.50
N GLU A 86 2.80 -2.65 2.49
CA GLU A 86 1.34 -2.56 2.55
C GLU A 86 0.87 -1.84 3.82
N ARG A 87 1.48 -2.15 4.97
CA ARG A 87 1.19 -1.47 6.24
C ARG A 87 1.52 0.01 6.19
N LEU A 88 2.59 0.41 5.48
CA LEU A 88 2.91 1.82 5.27
C LEU A 88 1.86 2.50 4.38
N TYR A 89 1.42 1.84 3.30
CA TYR A 89 0.37 2.37 2.45
C TYR A 89 -0.97 2.53 3.17
N ALA A 90 -1.34 1.58 4.04
CA ALA A 90 -2.55 1.69 4.85
C ALA A 90 -2.48 2.85 5.86
N ARG A 91 -1.28 3.16 6.37
CA ARG A 91 -1.08 4.18 7.40
C ARG A 91 -0.90 5.59 6.86
N PHE A 92 -0.19 5.74 5.75
CA PHE A 92 0.24 7.02 5.21
C PHE A 92 -0.26 7.31 3.79
N GLY A 93 -0.95 6.35 3.16
CA GLY A 93 -1.34 6.41 1.76
C GLY A 93 -0.23 5.94 0.81
N LYS A 94 -0.58 5.78 -0.47
CA LYS A 94 0.37 5.44 -1.53
C LYS A 94 1.05 6.73 -1.99
N HIS A 95 2.37 6.82 -1.82
CA HIS A 95 3.13 7.90 -2.43
C HIS A 95 3.34 7.55 -3.91
N PRO A 96 3.13 8.48 -4.85
CA PRO A 96 3.44 8.21 -6.25
C PRO A 96 4.96 8.01 -6.36
N VAL A 97 5.37 6.77 -6.60
CA VAL A 97 6.68 6.46 -7.16
C VAL A 97 6.64 7.05 -8.57
N ARG A 98 7.53 7.99 -8.86
CA ARG A 98 7.71 8.47 -10.24
C ARG A 98 8.38 7.36 -11.02
N ASP A 99 7.58 6.47 -11.57
CA ASP A 99 8.00 5.63 -12.67
C ASP A 99 8.16 6.54 -13.89
N GLU A 100 9.40 6.87 -14.28
CA GLU A 100 9.68 7.50 -15.57
C GLU A 100 9.52 6.46 -16.69
N ASN A 101 8.33 5.88 -16.85
CA ASN A 101 7.79 5.38 -18.12
C ASN A 101 6.38 4.83 -17.90
N GLU A 102 5.36 5.47 -18.50
CA GLU A 102 4.44 4.87 -19.47
C GLU A 102 3.29 5.83 -19.75
N ASN A 103 3.30 6.31 -20.98
CA ASN A 103 2.35 7.24 -21.57
C ASN A 103 1.00 6.53 -21.75
N ALA A 104 -0.05 6.99 -21.06
CA ALA A 104 -1.42 6.62 -21.35
C ALA A 104 -2.28 7.89 -21.40
N ASN A 105 -2.48 8.38 -22.63
CA ASN A 105 -3.50 9.36 -22.99
C ASN A 105 -4.89 8.74 -22.82
N PRO A 106 -5.84 9.34 -22.09
CA PRO A 106 -7.24 9.02 -22.25
C PRO A 106 -7.91 10.13 -23.07
N ASP A 107 -7.91 9.97 -24.39
CA ASP A 107 -9.02 10.47 -25.20
C ASP A 107 -10.23 9.60 -24.87
N THR A 108 -11.31 10.20 -24.38
CA THR A 108 -12.62 9.55 -24.41
C THR A 108 -13.63 10.54 -24.93
N ASP A 109 -13.99 10.32 -26.19
CA ASP A 109 -15.01 11.03 -26.93
C ASP A 109 -16.39 10.87 -26.29
N VAL A 110 -17.11 11.99 -26.28
CA VAL A 110 -18.54 12.10 -25.99
C VAL A 110 -19.31 11.39 -27.09
N VAL A 111 -20.20 10.46 -26.72
CA VAL A 111 -21.25 9.98 -27.62
C VAL A 111 -22.60 10.09 -26.91
N GLU A 112 -23.37 11.09 -27.30
CA GLU A 112 -24.80 11.23 -26.99
C GLU A 112 -25.58 10.09 -27.68
N ASN A 113 -26.40 9.38 -26.90
CA ASN A 113 -27.35 8.41 -27.43
C ASN A 113 -28.63 9.14 -27.88
N ALA A 114 -28.96 9.01 -29.17
CA ALA A 114 -30.30 9.20 -29.69
C ALA A 114 -30.93 7.83 -29.97
N GLU A 115 -32.21 7.64 -29.60
CA GLU A 115 -33.31 7.27 -30.50
C GLU A 115 -34.49 6.58 -29.76
N ASP A 116 -35.65 7.21 -29.94
CA ASP A 116 -37.03 6.71 -30.17
C ASP A 116 -37.56 5.40 -29.56
N GLY A 117 -38.79 5.52 -29.01
CA GLY A 117 -39.64 4.38 -28.63
C GLY A 117 -41.12 4.76 -28.58
N VAL A 118 -41.81 4.47 -29.68
CA VAL A 118 -43.27 4.52 -29.95
C VAL A 118 -44.12 3.87 -28.85
N GLY A 119 -45.28 4.48 -28.57
CA GLY A 119 -46.30 3.94 -27.68
C GLY A 119 -47.34 3.03 -28.34
N GLY A 120 -48.05 2.27 -27.49
CA GLY A 120 -49.45 1.89 -27.75
C GLY A 120 -49.84 0.43 -27.51
N SER A 121 -50.78 0.25 -26.56
CA SER A 121 -51.90 -0.72 -26.57
C SER A 121 -51.62 -2.14 -26.04
N GLU A 122 -52.50 -2.89 -25.36
CA GLU A 122 -53.64 -2.70 -24.44
C GLU A 122 -54.10 -4.14 -24.01
N VAL A 123 -54.77 -4.27 -22.86
CA VAL A 123 -55.77 -5.30 -22.47
C VAL A 123 -55.37 -6.68 -21.83
N ALA A 124 -55.86 -6.82 -20.58
CA ALA A 124 -56.47 -7.96 -19.81
C ALA A 124 -55.65 -9.20 -19.39
N SER A 125 -55.47 -9.43 -18.07
CA SER A 125 -56.28 -10.27 -17.13
C SER A 125 -55.89 -11.75 -17.16
N GLN A 126 -55.81 -12.58 -16.12
CA GLN A 126 -55.93 -12.58 -14.64
C GLN A 126 -55.34 -13.96 -14.21
N GLY A 127 -54.78 -14.12 -13.01
CA GLY A 127 -54.43 -15.46 -12.51
C GLY A 127 -53.60 -15.49 -11.23
N THR A 128 -54.29 -15.56 -10.09
CA THR A 128 -53.83 -15.67 -8.70
C THR A 128 -53.11 -16.99 -8.34
N VAL A 129 -52.22 -16.98 -7.33
CA VAL A 129 -52.23 -17.83 -6.10
C VAL A 129 -50.82 -17.88 -5.44
N SER A 130 -50.71 -17.31 -4.23
CA SER A 130 -49.77 -17.72 -3.14
C SER A 130 -50.44 -18.87 -2.33
N PRO A 131 -49.93 -19.49 -1.23
CA PRO A 131 -48.73 -19.22 -0.40
C PRO A 131 -48.04 -20.50 0.20
N GLY A 132 -47.15 -20.32 1.19
CA GLY A 132 -46.92 -21.25 2.33
C GLY A 132 -45.54 -21.94 2.33
N GLU A 133 -44.59 -21.61 3.22
CA GLU A 133 -44.43 -22.05 4.65
C GLU A 133 -44.25 -23.59 4.77
N LYS A 134 -43.28 -24.19 5.48
CA LYS A 134 -42.89 -24.11 6.91
C LYS A 134 -41.78 -25.19 7.09
N GLU A 135 -40.62 -24.97 7.74
CA GLU A 135 -40.31 -25.02 9.19
C GLU A 135 -39.39 -26.20 9.61
N ILE A 136 -38.57 -25.89 10.64
CA ILE A 136 -38.15 -26.65 11.85
C ILE A 136 -37.33 -27.96 11.85
N GLY A 137 -36.34 -27.93 12.75
CA GLY A 137 -35.76 -29.07 13.50
C GLY A 137 -34.24 -28.90 13.67
N GLY A 138 -33.68 -28.47 14.82
CA GLY A 138 -33.71 -29.14 16.14
C GLY A 138 -32.72 -30.34 16.13
N ASN A 139 -31.79 -30.59 17.05
CA ASN A 139 -31.64 -30.21 18.44
C ASN A 139 -30.23 -30.64 18.96
N SER A 140 -29.91 -30.19 20.16
CA SER A 140 -28.70 -30.34 20.99
C SER A 140 -28.29 -31.77 21.43
N LYS A 141 -26.99 -32.02 21.73
CA LYS A 141 -26.45 -32.71 22.95
C LYS A 141 -24.93 -33.02 22.85
N ILE A 142 -24.09 -32.52 23.75
CA ILE A 142 -23.59 -33.05 25.04
C ILE A 142 -22.33 -33.94 24.93
N ILE A 143 -21.37 -33.55 25.79
CA ILE A 143 -20.01 -34.00 26.09
C ILE A 143 -19.96 -35.45 26.61
N PRO A 144 -18.81 -36.12 26.49
CA PRO A 144 -18.12 -36.60 27.71
C PRO A 144 -16.69 -36.06 27.87
#